data_AF-A0A2P6N6V2-F1
#
_entry.id   AF-A0A2P6N6V2-F1
#
_cell.length_a   1.000
_cell.length_b   1.000
_cell.length_c   1.000
_cell.angle_alpha   90.00
_cell.angle_beta   90.00
_cell.angle_gamma   90.00
#
_symmetry.space_group_name_H-M   'P 1'
#
loop_
_entity.id
_entity.type
_entity.pdbx_description
1 polymer ?
#
loop_
_entity_poly.entity_id
_entity_poly.type
_entity_poly.pdbx_seq_one_letter_code
_entity_poly.pdbx_strand_id
1 'polypeptide(L)'
;MGCFKTKLTLDVQLVRELTTDHSTVSYKSFNTRPLYFPAEYSTSTTEAHQTSRPRHAVYTRMNAGKSCLSAAKLAADSLVNTACILLTDKGEVLHSHIDIHRIKMSFDNLSLCVERGTGGLQKPVVVQSTLPAVPPKDHVVIRVSSFAFSTNNITYGQLGETPGFLYFEFHPAPETSETSPKTHGVLPVWGFGTVEASSHPEVKVGEKVYGYFSMSRYMMVPIDRITPNAYFVPRPHLPSQFVPYNTITRCSADPMYRQDKEPETALYRPLFWTSFWMEDWLNYEKYKGADNILVTSASSKTAYCFAYVAKKRNETSENKRQVIGLTSARNVEFTKKLGLYDQVFTYEELNKVKTEGKWVYVDVSGNKELNEKIFEHFNSAGSPLAAAIILGMTNIESPKDSAMTQRDKMETFFTPMWLAKRKEFTTLEEIAEMQKKAWSELMNDSVSWLQMQDTFYNDIVPRYSDIAKGIVEPDKGHTFSMWTEESKL
;
A
#
# COMPACT_ATOMS: atom_id res chain seq x y z
N MET A 1 -44.01 -46.76 16.86
CA MET A 1 -44.36 -45.71 15.89
C MET A 1 -43.50 -44.50 16.21
N GLY A 2 -42.77 -43.87 15.29
CA GLY A 2 -42.45 -44.24 13.90
C GLY A 2 -41.13 -43.56 13.50
N CYS A 3 -40.31 -44.21 12.68
CA CYS A 3 -39.03 -43.69 12.22
C CYS A 3 -39.20 -43.08 10.82
N PHE A 4 -38.68 -41.87 10.58
CA PHE A 4 -38.57 -41.30 9.25
C PHE A 4 -37.10 -41.04 8.89
N LYS A 5 -36.59 -41.84 7.95
CA LYS A 5 -35.45 -41.48 7.11
C LYS A 5 -36.01 -40.92 5.81
N THR A 6 -35.47 -39.81 5.32
CA THR A 6 -35.78 -39.31 3.98
C THR A 6 -34.50 -39.23 3.18
N LYS A 7 -34.41 -40.02 2.11
CA LYS A 7 -33.41 -39.85 1.06
C LYS A 7 -33.74 -38.58 0.27
N LEU A 8 -32.71 -37.90 -0.23
CA LEU A 8 -32.83 -37.06 -1.42
C LEU A 8 -31.83 -37.57 -2.46
N THR A 9 -32.30 -37.67 -3.69
CA THR A 9 -31.68 -38.43 -4.79
C THR A 9 -31.11 -37.43 -5.80
N LEU A 10 -29.94 -37.71 -6.38
CA LEU A 10 -29.49 -37.01 -7.59
C LEU A 10 -30.46 -37.30 -8.73
N ASP A 11 -30.78 -36.28 -9.53
CA ASP A 11 -31.49 -36.45 -10.80
C ASP A 11 -30.57 -36.10 -11.98
N VAL A 12 -30.41 -37.04 -12.91
CA VAL A 12 -29.59 -36.93 -14.13
C VAL A 12 -30.28 -37.72 -15.24
N GLN A 13 -30.97 -37.02 -16.12
CA GLN A 13 -31.39 -37.48 -17.46
C GLN A 13 -31.03 -36.35 -18.45
N LEU A 14 -30.19 -36.49 -19.47
CA LEU A 14 -29.86 -37.55 -20.45
C LEU A 14 -30.71 -37.54 -21.73
N VAL A 15 -30.24 -36.72 -22.67
CA VAL A 15 -30.11 -36.94 -24.14
C VAL A 15 -31.29 -37.55 -24.92
N ARG A 16 -31.76 -36.81 -25.93
CA ARG A 16 -32.19 -37.36 -27.24
C ARG A 16 -31.71 -36.48 -28.41
N GLU A 17 -31.14 -37.16 -29.41
CA GLU A 17 -31.23 -36.97 -30.88
C GLU A 17 -31.44 -35.52 -31.42
N LEU A 18 -30.65 -35.02 -32.38
CA LEU A 18 -30.44 -35.60 -33.72
C LEU A 18 -29.05 -35.26 -34.31
N THR A 19 -28.57 -36.12 -35.21
CA THR A 19 -27.39 -35.89 -36.06
C THR A 19 -27.73 -35.18 -37.37
N THR A 20 -26.71 -34.57 -37.98
CA THR A 20 -26.58 -34.19 -39.40
C THR A 20 -27.64 -33.25 -40.01
N ASP A 21 -27.22 -32.02 -40.29
CA ASP A 21 -27.33 -31.49 -41.66
C ASP A 21 -26.12 -30.60 -42.02
N HIS A 22 -25.69 -30.64 -43.28
CA HIS A 22 -24.64 -29.82 -43.85
C HIS A 22 -25.25 -28.78 -44.80
N SER A 23 -25.38 -27.52 -44.38
CA SER A 23 -25.64 -26.44 -45.32
C SER A 23 -24.99 -25.11 -44.92
N THR A 24 -24.43 -24.45 -45.93
CA THR A 24 -23.67 -23.19 -45.86
C THR A 24 -24.58 -21.96 -45.75
N VAL A 25 -24.31 -21.05 -44.80
CA VAL A 25 -24.68 -19.62 -44.94
C VAL A 25 -23.60 -18.69 -44.37
N SER A 26 -22.96 -17.94 -45.28
CA SER A 26 -22.44 -16.56 -45.15
C SER A 26 -22.31 -15.92 -43.75
N TYR A 27 -21.07 -15.62 -43.33
CA TYR A 27 -20.79 -14.50 -42.43
C TYR A 27 -20.41 -13.24 -43.23
N LYS A 28 -21.09 -12.12 -42.95
CA LYS A 28 -20.77 -10.80 -43.54
C LYS A 28 -19.53 -10.20 -42.89
N SER A 29 -18.61 -9.71 -43.72
CA SER A 29 -17.50 -8.87 -43.31
C SER A 29 -17.97 -7.47 -42.89
N PHE A 30 -17.28 -6.87 -41.92
CA PHE A 30 -17.25 -5.41 -41.74
C PHE A 30 -15.82 -4.90 -41.87
N ASN A 31 -15.69 -3.77 -42.59
CA ASN A 31 -14.42 -3.24 -43.06
C ASN A 31 -13.55 -2.65 -41.95
N THR A 32 -12.24 -2.86 -42.05
CA THR A 32 -11.23 -1.89 -41.64
C THR A 32 -10.44 -1.45 -42.88
N ARG A 33 -10.30 -0.13 -43.09
CA ARG A 33 -9.44 0.45 -44.14
C ARG A 33 -8.06 0.73 -43.55
N PRO A 34 -6.95 0.34 -44.20
CA PRO A 34 -5.63 0.85 -43.87
C PRO A 34 -5.36 2.20 -44.56
N LEU A 35 -4.61 3.08 -43.90
CA LEU A 35 -4.02 4.27 -44.51
C LEU A 35 -2.55 4.01 -44.84
N TYR A 36 -2.16 4.36 -46.07
CA TYR A 36 -0.79 4.33 -46.59
C TYR A 36 -0.01 5.58 -46.18
N PHE A 37 1.32 5.50 -46.15
CA PHE A 37 2.28 6.41 -46.80
C PHE A 37 3.72 5.81 -46.75
N PRO A 38 4.73 6.28 -47.52
CA PRO A 38 5.55 5.39 -48.34
C PRO A 38 7.05 5.32 -47.98
N ALA A 39 7.80 4.53 -48.76
CA ALA A 39 9.22 4.22 -48.55
C ALA A 39 10.17 4.83 -49.61
N GLU A 40 11.43 5.06 -49.21
CA GLU A 40 12.67 5.27 -50.01
C GLU A 40 13.89 5.06 -49.05
N TYR A 41 15.11 4.63 -49.40
CA TYR A 41 15.65 3.87 -50.55
C TYR A 41 17.02 3.22 -50.16
N SER A 42 17.49 2.23 -50.95
CA SER A 42 18.92 1.88 -51.17
C SER A 42 19.71 1.09 -50.07
N THR A 43 20.65 0.16 -50.34
CA THR A 43 20.94 -0.75 -51.50
C THR A 43 21.97 -1.85 -51.11
N SER A 44 22.18 -2.85 -51.99
CA SER A 44 23.35 -3.77 -52.11
C SER A 44 23.30 -5.07 -51.25
N THR A 45 22.99 -6.24 -51.85
CA THR A 45 23.85 -7.31 -52.45
C THR A 45 24.46 -8.30 -51.43
N THR A 46 24.57 -9.63 -51.62
CA THR A 46 24.46 -10.50 -52.82
C THR A 46 24.11 -11.97 -52.45
N GLU A 47 23.75 -12.80 -53.45
CA GLU A 47 23.83 -14.30 -53.51
C GLU A 47 23.11 -15.16 -52.44
N ALA A 48 22.14 -16.04 -52.71
CA ALA A 48 21.82 -16.99 -53.80
C ALA A 48 22.50 -18.38 -53.72
N HIS A 49 21.74 -19.41 -53.30
CA HIS A 49 21.74 -20.73 -53.96
C HIS A 49 20.45 -21.53 -53.66
N GLN A 50 19.91 -22.19 -54.70
CA GLN A 50 18.72 -23.06 -54.65
C GLN A 50 19.09 -24.56 -54.69
N THR A 51 18.05 -25.42 -54.64
CA THR A 51 17.96 -26.84 -55.08
C THR A 51 18.16 -27.93 -54.00
N SER A 52 17.49 -29.10 -54.03
CA SER A 52 16.16 -29.47 -54.58
C SER A 52 15.68 -30.87 -54.14
N ARG A 53 14.50 -30.96 -53.51
CA ARG A 53 13.51 -32.09 -53.48
C ARG A 53 14.05 -33.55 -53.21
N PRO A 54 13.31 -34.67 -53.46
CA PRO A 54 12.74 -35.46 -52.35
C PRO A 54 12.93 -36.99 -52.44
N ARG A 55 12.46 -37.76 -51.44
CA ARG A 55 12.09 -39.19 -51.62
C ARG A 55 10.83 -39.58 -50.84
N HIS A 56 9.99 -40.41 -51.46
CA HIS A 56 8.83 -41.08 -50.86
C HIS A 56 9.17 -42.55 -50.54
N ALA A 57 8.60 -43.07 -49.44
CA ALA A 57 8.20 -44.47 -49.24
C ALA A 57 7.18 -44.48 -48.07
N VAL A 58 5.87 -44.59 -48.33
CA VAL A 58 5.05 -45.82 -48.45
C VAL A 58 4.64 -46.42 -47.09
N TYR A 59 3.33 -46.67 -46.99
CA TYR A 59 2.52 -47.06 -45.83
C TYR A 59 2.97 -48.29 -45.03
N THR A 60 2.59 -48.31 -43.75
CA THR A 60 1.85 -49.46 -43.18
C THR A 60 0.78 -48.99 -42.20
N ARG A 61 -0.48 -49.38 -42.41
CA ARG A 61 -1.57 -49.25 -41.42
C ARG A 61 -1.51 -50.47 -40.50
N MET A 62 -1.54 -50.29 -39.19
CA MET A 62 -1.91 -51.34 -38.24
C MET A 62 -3.03 -50.87 -37.30
N ASN A 63 -3.91 -51.81 -36.96
CA ASN A 63 -5.16 -51.54 -36.26
C ASN A 63 -4.95 -51.29 -34.76
N ALA A 64 -5.45 -50.16 -34.25
CA ALA A 64 -5.72 -49.99 -32.83
C ALA A 64 -7.23 -50.21 -32.57
N GLY A 65 -7.63 -51.47 -32.45
CA GLY A 65 -9.00 -51.84 -32.12
C GLY A 65 -9.28 -51.74 -30.62
N LYS A 66 -10.36 -51.04 -30.25
CA LYS A 66 -11.16 -51.22 -29.01
C LYS A 66 -10.38 -51.61 -27.72
N SER A 67 -9.80 -50.62 -27.03
CA SER A 67 -9.49 -50.76 -25.59
C SER A 67 -9.54 -49.45 -24.77
N CYS A 68 -9.30 -48.28 -25.38
CA CYS A 68 -9.17 -47.00 -24.65
C CYS A 68 -10.45 -46.40 -24.03
N LEU A 69 -11.58 -47.12 -23.99
CA LEU A 69 -12.87 -46.60 -23.48
C LEU A 69 -13.28 -47.15 -22.10
N SER A 70 -12.51 -48.04 -21.48
CA SER A 70 -12.73 -48.50 -20.10
C SER A 70 -11.86 -47.78 -19.05
N ALA A 71 -10.71 -47.21 -19.43
CA ALA A 71 -9.82 -46.51 -18.50
C ALA A 71 -10.37 -45.12 -18.06
N ALA A 72 -11.11 -44.44 -18.94
CA ALA A 72 -11.58 -43.07 -18.69
C ALA A 72 -12.81 -42.97 -17.75
N LYS A 73 -13.37 -44.09 -17.27
CA LYS A 73 -14.62 -44.10 -16.46
C LYS A 73 -14.44 -44.64 -15.03
N LEU A 74 -13.20 -44.91 -14.62
CA LEU A 74 -12.82 -45.30 -13.26
C LEU A 74 -11.96 -44.25 -12.52
N ALA A 75 -11.63 -43.14 -13.18
CA ALA A 75 -10.82 -42.05 -12.62
C ALA A 75 -11.63 -40.90 -12.00
N ALA A 76 -12.97 -41.01 -11.93
CA ALA A 76 -13.85 -39.91 -11.52
C ALA A 76 -14.19 -39.88 -10.01
N ASP A 77 -14.05 -41.00 -9.29
CA ASP A 77 -14.46 -41.15 -7.88
C ASP A 77 -13.27 -41.41 -6.92
N SER A 78 -12.04 -41.11 -7.33
CA SER A 78 -10.83 -41.34 -6.51
C SER A 78 -9.76 -40.25 -6.69
N LEU A 79 -10.10 -39.02 -6.31
CA LEU A 79 -9.14 -37.91 -6.19
C LEU A 79 -8.68 -37.71 -4.73
N VAL A 80 -8.02 -38.74 -4.19
CA VAL A 80 -7.17 -38.64 -3.00
C VAL A 80 -5.85 -39.34 -3.32
N ASN A 81 -4.73 -38.61 -3.24
CA ASN A 81 -3.36 -39.08 -3.40
C ASN A 81 -3.00 -39.79 -4.72
N THR A 82 -2.69 -39.01 -5.77
CA THR A 82 -1.91 -39.48 -6.92
C THR A 82 -0.61 -38.68 -7.03
N ALA A 83 0.54 -39.33 -6.90
CA ALA A 83 1.83 -38.70 -7.11
C ALA A 83 2.10 -38.47 -8.61
N CYS A 84 2.62 -37.30 -8.98
CA CYS A 84 3.06 -37.03 -10.35
C CYS A 84 4.35 -37.80 -10.66
N ILE A 85 4.22 -38.96 -11.32
CA ILE A 85 5.36 -39.69 -11.88
C ILE A 85 5.72 -39.05 -13.23
N LEU A 86 6.81 -38.29 -13.26
CA LEU A 86 7.43 -37.83 -14.50
C LEU A 86 8.22 -38.99 -15.12
N LEU A 87 7.64 -39.65 -16.12
CA LEU A 87 8.36 -40.61 -16.96
C LEU A 87 9.21 -39.85 -17.98
N THR A 88 10.50 -40.14 -18.02
CA THR A 88 11.37 -39.77 -19.15
C THR A 88 11.48 -40.93 -20.13
N ASP A 89 11.84 -40.66 -21.39
CA ASP A 89 11.89 -41.63 -22.51
C ASP A 89 12.85 -42.83 -22.35
N LYS A 90 13.45 -43.03 -21.16
CA LYS A 90 14.34 -44.15 -20.84
C LYS A 90 13.85 -45.07 -19.72
N GLY A 91 12.66 -44.82 -19.15
CA GLY A 91 12.02 -45.78 -18.24
C GLY A 91 12.65 -45.90 -16.83
N GLU A 92 13.51 -44.96 -16.43
CA GLU A 92 14.03 -44.89 -15.07
C GLU A 92 13.03 -44.19 -14.14
N VAL A 93 12.66 -44.87 -13.04
CA VAL A 93 11.76 -44.32 -12.02
C VAL A 93 12.56 -43.51 -11.01
N LEU A 94 12.50 -42.19 -11.14
CA LEU A 94 13.01 -41.25 -10.13
C LEU A 94 12.09 -41.25 -8.89
N HIS A 95 12.46 -42.03 -7.88
CA HIS A 95 11.88 -41.92 -6.54
C HIS A 95 12.36 -40.65 -5.83
N SER A 96 11.78 -39.50 -6.20
CA SER A 96 11.80 -38.33 -5.32
C SER A 96 10.77 -38.53 -4.20
N HIS A 97 11.23 -38.60 -2.95
CA HIS A 97 10.35 -38.50 -1.79
C HIS A 97 9.83 -37.05 -1.67
N ILE A 98 8.78 -36.74 -2.43
CA ILE A 98 7.95 -35.56 -2.19
C ILE A 98 7.13 -35.86 -0.93
N ASP A 99 7.33 -35.06 0.12
CA ASP A 99 6.57 -35.16 1.36
C ASP A 99 5.16 -34.57 1.16
N ILE A 100 4.24 -35.39 0.67
CA ILE A 100 2.87 -34.99 0.28
C ILE A 100 2.09 -34.40 1.48
N HIS A 101 2.49 -34.69 2.72
CA HIS A 101 1.87 -34.13 3.94
C HIS A 101 2.20 -32.64 4.19
N ARG A 102 3.02 -32.00 3.36
CA ARG A 102 3.35 -30.57 3.48
C ARG A 102 2.99 -29.70 2.28
N ILE A 103 2.24 -30.21 1.30
CA ILE A 103 1.63 -29.35 0.27
C ILE A 103 0.45 -28.60 0.91
N LYS A 104 0.72 -27.43 1.48
CA LYS A 104 -0.31 -26.46 1.84
C LYS A 104 -1.09 -26.14 0.55
N MET A 105 -2.38 -26.50 0.49
CA MET A 105 -3.22 -26.19 -0.68
C MET A 105 -3.63 -24.72 -0.71
N SER A 106 -3.73 -24.11 0.47
CA SER A 106 -4.09 -22.71 0.68
C SER A 106 -3.39 -22.12 1.90
N PHE A 107 -3.36 -20.79 1.98
CA PHE A 107 -3.01 -20.04 3.18
C PHE A 107 -4.28 -19.62 3.92
N ASP A 108 -4.43 -20.06 5.18
CA ASP A 108 -5.49 -19.58 6.07
C ASP A 108 -5.25 -18.11 6.41
N ASN A 109 -6.11 -17.25 5.90
CA ASN A 109 -5.96 -15.81 6.00
C ASN A 109 -7.02 -15.23 6.95
N LEU A 110 -6.60 -14.27 7.77
CA LEU A 110 -7.51 -13.41 8.53
C LEU A 110 -7.28 -11.99 8.07
N SER A 111 -8.36 -11.22 7.86
CA SER A 111 -8.30 -9.81 7.45
C SER A 111 -9.17 -8.96 8.38
N LEU A 112 -8.62 -7.87 8.92
CA LEU A 112 -9.37 -6.86 9.64
C LEU A 112 -10.00 -5.89 8.63
N CYS A 113 -11.32 -5.99 8.48
CA CYS A 113 -12.13 -5.19 7.56
C CYS A 113 -12.96 -4.15 8.33
N VAL A 114 -13.40 -3.11 7.63
CA VAL A 114 -14.37 -2.12 8.12
C VAL A 114 -15.49 -1.94 7.09
N GLU A 115 -16.72 -1.68 7.54
CA GLU A 115 -17.83 -1.30 6.65
C GLU A 115 -17.40 -0.06 5.83
N ARG A 116 -17.79 -0.01 4.54
CA ARG A 116 -17.65 1.20 3.70
C ARG A 116 -18.60 2.31 4.19
N GLY A 117 -18.35 3.55 3.76
CA GLY A 117 -19.04 4.73 4.26
C GLY A 117 -18.50 5.27 5.60
N THR A 118 -18.86 6.51 5.91
CA THR A 118 -18.24 7.32 6.98
C THR A 118 -18.49 6.81 8.41
N GLY A 119 -19.53 6.00 8.63
CA GLY A 119 -19.84 5.41 9.94
C GLY A 119 -19.19 4.05 10.22
N GLY A 120 -18.67 3.37 9.19
CA GLY A 120 -18.24 1.97 9.29
C GLY A 120 -16.99 1.73 10.13
N LEU A 121 -16.17 2.76 10.32
CA LEU A 121 -14.88 2.70 11.01
C LEU A 121 -14.98 2.44 12.52
N GLN A 122 -16.18 2.42 13.09
CA GLN A 122 -16.40 2.10 14.51
C GLN A 122 -16.77 0.62 14.73
N LYS A 123 -16.90 -0.16 13.65
CA LYS A 123 -17.23 -1.59 13.67
C LYS A 123 -16.23 -2.41 12.86
N PRO A 124 -14.99 -2.57 13.34
CA PRO A 124 -14.05 -3.49 12.72
C PRO A 124 -14.58 -4.94 12.82
N VAL A 125 -14.41 -5.71 11.75
CA VAL A 125 -14.70 -7.16 11.74
C VAL A 125 -13.47 -7.92 11.28
N VAL A 126 -13.12 -9.04 11.93
CA VAL A 126 -12.07 -9.94 11.43
C VAL A 126 -12.75 -11.09 10.71
N VAL A 127 -12.50 -11.20 9.41
CA VAL A 127 -13.03 -12.28 8.57
C VAL A 127 -11.96 -13.30 8.22
N GLN A 128 -12.36 -14.57 8.22
CA GLN A 128 -11.54 -15.66 7.71
C GLN A 128 -11.74 -15.81 6.19
N SER A 129 -10.63 -16.07 5.49
CA SER A 129 -10.59 -16.34 4.07
C SER A 129 -9.43 -17.28 3.74
N THR A 130 -9.30 -17.69 2.48
CA THR A 130 -8.14 -18.45 2.01
C THR A 130 -7.51 -17.78 0.80
N LEU A 131 -6.19 -17.88 0.68
CA LEU A 131 -5.46 -17.58 -0.55
C LEU A 131 -4.89 -18.88 -1.14
N PRO A 132 -4.86 -19.06 -2.48
CA PRO A 132 -4.27 -20.26 -3.06
C PRO A 132 -2.76 -20.28 -2.79
N ALA A 133 -2.22 -21.45 -2.43
CA ALA A 133 -0.80 -21.57 -2.09
C ALA A 133 0.14 -21.44 -3.30
N VAL A 134 -0.36 -21.78 -4.49
CA VAL A 134 0.29 -21.48 -5.76
C VAL A 134 -0.28 -20.15 -6.28
N PRO A 135 0.47 -19.04 -6.23
CA PRO A 135 0.01 -17.77 -6.76
C PRO A 135 -0.18 -17.84 -8.29
N PRO A 136 -1.10 -17.05 -8.88
CA PRO A 136 -1.19 -16.85 -10.34
C PRO A 136 0.15 -16.38 -10.91
N LYS A 137 0.37 -16.49 -12.23
CA LYS A 137 1.62 -16.03 -12.88
C LYS A 137 1.97 -14.59 -12.47
N ASP A 138 3.26 -14.32 -12.23
CA ASP A 138 3.80 -13.01 -11.87
C ASP A 138 3.18 -12.39 -10.59
N HIS A 139 2.74 -13.23 -9.65
CA HIS A 139 2.23 -12.82 -8.33
C HIS A 139 3.09 -13.36 -7.19
N VAL A 140 3.02 -12.67 -6.05
CA VAL A 140 3.67 -13.06 -4.80
C VAL A 140 2.64 -13.11 -3.66
N VAL A 141 2.82 -14.04 -2.74
CA VAL A 141 2.15 -14.06 -1.43
C VAL A 141 3.14 -13.56 -0.39
N ILE A 142 2.77 -12.50 0.30
CA ILE A 142 3.53 -11.93 1.41
C ILE A 142 2.85 -12.32 2.72
N ARG A 143 3.56 -13.02 3.60
CA ARG A 143 3.20 -13.18 5.02
C ARG A 143 3.46 -11.83 5.71
N VAL A 144 2.40 -11.09 5.97
CA VAL A 144 2.48 -9.82 6.70
C VAL A 144 2.80 -10.16 8.16
N SER A 145 3.92 -9.67 8.66
CA SER A 145 4.45 -10.05 9.99
C SER A 145 3.93 -9.08 11.06
N SER A 146 4.08 -7.78 10.81
CA SER A 146 3.56 -6.70 11.66
C SER A 146 3.47 -5.40 10.88
N PHE A 147 2.64 -4.48 11.35
CA PHE A 147 2.41 -3.18 10.72
C PHE A 147 2.13 -2.10 11.76
N ALA A 148 2.44 -0.85 11.45
CA ALA A 148 2.10 0.26 12.33
C ALA A 148 0.63 0.65 12.19
N PHE A 149 0.01 1.00 13.32
CA PHE A 149 -1.38 1.47 13.36
C PHE A 149 -1.50 2.76 14.19
N SER A 150 -2.33 3.70 13.74
CA SER A 150 -2.48 5.02 14.34
C SER A 150 -3.75 5.71 13.86
N THR A 151 -4.06 6.90 14.40
CA THR A 151 -5.16 7.76 13.92
C THR A 151 -5.07 8.10 12.43
N ASN A 152 -3.85 8.14 11.85
CA ASN A 152 -3.65 8.33 10.41
C ASN A 152 -4.29 7.20 9.58
N ASN A 153 -4.31 5.96 10.08
CA ASN A 153 -5.00 4.85 9.41
C ASN A 153 -6.54 4.98 9.52
N ILE A 154 -7.05 5.60 10.58
CA ILE A 154 -8.48 5.95 10.69
C ILE A 154 -8.84 7.00 9.63
N THR A 155 -7.98 7.99 9.38
CA THR A 155 -8.15 8.94 8.27
C THR A 155 -8.14 8.26 6.90
N TYR A 156 -7.35 7.20 6.69
CA TYR A 156 -7.45 6.39 5.47
C TYR A 156 -8.84 5.77 5.30
N GLY A 157 -9.45 5.30 6.38
CA GLY A 157 -10.84 4.82 6.36
C GLY A 157 -11.85 5.93 6.02
N GLN A 158 -11.67 7.12 6.60
CA GLN A 158 -12.55 8.28 6.35
C GLN A 158 -12.47 8.74 4.88
N LEU A 159 -11.29 8.65 4.28
CA LEU A 159 -11.01 8.98 2.89
C LEU A 159 -11.08 7.76 1.95
N GLY A 160 -11.60 6.63 2.44
CA GLY A 160 -11.58 5.33 1.75
C GLY A 160 -12.27 5.33 0.39
N GLU A 161 -13.28 6.18 0.23
CA GLU A 161 -14.09 6.33 -0.98
C GLU A 161 -14.01 7.76 -1.55
N THR A 162 -13.21 8.64 -0.94
CA THR A 162 -13.07 10.03 -1.42
C THR A 162 -12.30 10.05 -2.74
N PRO A 163 -12.85 10.68 -3.80
CA PRO A 163 -12.13 10.86 -5.07
C PRO A 163 -10.74 11.47 -4.85
N GLY A 164 -9.74 10.93 -5.54
CA GLY A 164 -8.35 11.34 -5.36
C GLY A 164 -7.61 10.72 -4.18
N PHE A 165 -8.29 9.99 -3.27
CA PHE A 165 -7.67 9.22 -2.17
C PHE A 165 -7.92 7.72 -2.27
N LEU A 166 -9.19 7.29 -2.38
CA LEU A 166 -9.59 5.91 -2.69
C LEU A 166 -8.88 4.82 -1.87
N TYR A 167 -8.65 5.03 -0.56
CA TYR A 167 -7.81 4.12 0.23
C TYR A 167 -8.34 2.67 0.33
N PHE A 168 -9.65 2.45 0.19
CA PHE A 168 -10.21 1.09 0.15
C PHE A 168 -9.88 0.33 -1.16
N GLU A 169 -9.44 1.02 -2.20
CA GLU A 169 -9.08 0.41 -3.49
C GLU A 169 -7.62 -0.08 -3.54
N PHE A 170 -6.84 0.09 -2.46
CA PHE A 170 -5.52 -0.53 -2.34
C PHE A 170 -5.59 -2.04 -2.13
N HIS A 171 -6.49 -2.52 -1.27
CA HIS A 171 -6.56 -3.95 -0.93
C HIS A 171 -8.03 -4.38 -0.84
N PRO A 172 -8.50 -5.30 -1.71
CA PRO A 172 -9.89 -5.73 -1.70
C PRO A 172 -10.21 -6.47 -0.40
N ALA A 173 -11.37 -6.19 0.20
CA ALA A 173 -11.91 -7.01 1.27
C ALA A 173 -12.22 -8.43 0.77
N PRO A 174 -12.03 -9.49 1.56
CA PRO A 174 -12.40 -10.84 1.15
C PRO A 174 -13.90 -10.96 0.83
N GLU A 175 -14.25 -11.73 -0.20
CA GLU A 175 -15.63 -12.12 -0.49
C GLU A 175 -16.01 -13.28 0.43
N THR A 176 -16.96 -13.05 1.34
CA THR A 176 -17.44 -14.03 2.34
C THR A 176 -18.95 -13.83 2.56
N SER A 177 -19.55 -14.58 3.49
CA SER A 177 -20.92 -14.32 3.95
C SER A 177 -21.08 -13.02 4.75
N GLU A 178 -19.98 -12.44 5.23
CA GLU A 178 -19.97 -11.24 6.09
C GLU A 178 -19.46 -10.00 5.35
N THR A 179 -18.54 -10.19 4.39
CA THR A 179 -17.80 -9.11 3.71
C THR A 179 -17.79 -9.28 2.19
N SER A 180 -17.67 -8.17 1.48
CA SER A 180 -17.34 -8.12 0.06
C SER A 180 -16.51 -6.86 -0.23
N PRO A 181 -15.76 -6.78 -1.34
CA PRO A 181 -15.10 -5.54 -1.77
C PRO A 181 -16.05 -4.35 -1.94
N LYS A 182 -17.36 -4.60 -2.10
CA LYS A 182 -18.41 -3.57 -2.28
C LYS A 182 -19.02 -3.07 -0.97
N THR A 183 -18.98 -3.87 0.08
CA THR A 183 -19.58 -3.51 1.39
C THR A 183 -18.53 -3.15 2.43
N HIS A 184 -17.29 -3.61 2.25
CA HIS A 184 -16.20 -3.43 3.18
C HIS A 184 -14.92 -2.98 2.48
N GLY A 185 -14.01 -2.40 3.25
CA GLY A 185 -12.64 -2.11 2.86
C GLY A 185 -11.64 -2.69 3.86
N VAL A 186 -10.42 -2.93 3.40
CA VAL A 186 -9.28 -3.27 4.26
C VAL A 186 -8.36 -2.05 4.27
N LEU A 187 -8.12 -1.48 5.45
CA LEU A 187 -7.23 -0.32 5.55
C LEU A 187 -5.81 -0.71 5.15
N PRO A 188 -5.14 0.10 4.30
CA PRO A 188 -3.74 -0.09 4.04
C PRO A 188 -2.89 0.42 5.21
N VAL A 189 -1.79 -0.29 5.48
CA VAL A 189 -0.91 -0.10 6.63
C VAL A 189 0.55 -0.24 6.20
N TRP A 190 1.44 0.60 6.75
CA TRP A 190 2.87 0.43 6.53
C TRP A 190 3.42 -0.62 7.48
N GLY A 191 4.15 -1.60 6.94
CA GLY A 191 4.60 -2.74 7.73
C GLY A 191 5.65 -3.60 7.06
N PHE A 192 5.99 -4.68 7.75
CA PHE A 192 7.00 -5.65 7.36
C PHE A 192 6.37 -7.02 7.12
N GLY A 193 6.91 -7.74 6.15
CA GLY A 193 6.48 -9.08 5.79
C GLY A 193 7.60 -9.88 5.14
N THR A 194 7.30 -11.14 4.84
CA THR A 194 8.21 -12.06 4.16
C THR A 194 7.50 -12.66 2.95
N VAL A 195 8.20 -12.81 1.82
CA VAL A 195 7.67 -13.54 0.66
C VAL A 195 7.51 -15.01 1.05
N GLU A 196 6.26 -15.48 1.12
CA GLU A 196 5.88 -16.85 1.51
C GLU A 196 5.77 -17.76 0.28
N ALA A 197 5.27 -17.22 -0.84
CA ALA A 197 5.22 -17.90 -2.14
C ALA A 197 5.43 -16.89 -3.28
N SER A 198 5.99 -17.34 -4.39
CA SER A 198 6.22 -16.52 -5.59
C SER A 198 6.07 -17.37 -6.85
N SER A 199 5.41 -16.83 -7.86
CA SER A 199 5.45 -17.32 -9.24
C SER A 199 6.28 -16.41 -10.16
N HIS A 200 6.79 -15.28 -9.64
CA HIS A 200 7.62 -14.35 -10.38
C HIS A 200 9.10 -14.80 -10.32
N PRO A 201 9.80 -15.00 -11.45
CA PRO A 201 11.11 -15.67 -11.49
C PRO A 201 12.22 -14.95 -10.71
N GLU A 202 12.12 -13.63 -10.57
CA GLU A 202 13.12 -12.79 -9.88
C GLU A 202 12.82 -12.53 -8.39
N VAL A 203 11.65 -12.91 -7.87
CA VAL A 203 11.28 -12.69 -6.45
C VAL A 203 11.43 -14.00 -5.68
N LYS A 204 12.36 -14.02 -4.71
CA LYS A 204 12.66 -15.25 -3.96
C LYS A 204 11.76 -15.37 -2.72
N VAL A 205 11.35 -16.60 -2.43
CA VAL A 205 10.72 -16.96 -1.16
C VAL A 205 11.72 -16.75 -0.02
N GLY A 206 11.24 -16.27 1.12
CA GLY A 206 12.05 -15.90 2.29
C GLY A 206 12.55 -14.45 2.29
N GLU A 207 12.33 -13.66 1.23
CA GLU A 207 12.76 -12.25 1.22
C GLU A 207 11.94 -11.39 2.18
N LYS A 208 12.62 -10.70 3.10
CA LYS A 208 12.03 -9.70 4.00
C LYS A 208 11.76 -8.41 3.22
N VAL A 209 10.53 -7.92 3.32
CA VAL A 209 10.03 -6.76 2.57
C VAL A 209 9.31 -5.77 3.48
N TYR A 210 9.38 -4.49 3.09
CA TYR A 210 8.67 -3.37 3.70
C TYR A 210 7.71 -2.76 2.67
N GLY A 211 6.47 -2.44 3.06
CA GLY A 211 5.51 -1.89 2.10
C GLY A 211 4.18 -1.47 2.70
N TYR A 212 3.29 -1.01 1.81
CA TYR A 212 1.93 -0.58 2.14
C TYR A 212 0.97 -1.77 1.98
N PHE A 213 0.89 -2.58 3.02
CA PHE A 213 0.21 -3.88 3.04
C PHE A 213 -1.23 -3.76 3.53
N SER A 214 -1.98 -4.85 3.40
CA SER A 214 -3.30 -5.04 4.01
C SER A 214 -3.18 -5.39 5.49
N MET A 215 -4.20 -5.04 6.30
CA MET A 215 -4.37 -5.57 7.67
C MET A 215 -4.81 -7.05 7.65
N SER A 216 -3.96 -7.93 7.13
CA SER A 216 -4.22 -9.35 6.98
C SER A 216 -3.04 -10.22 7.41
N ARG A 217 -3.23 -11.54 7.51
CA ARG A 217 -2.12 -12.51 7.72
C ARG A 217 -1.26 -12.66 6.48
N TYR A 218 -1.92 -12.73 5.32
CA TYR A 218 -1.30 -12.85 4.01
C TYR A 218 -1.91 -11.85 3.04
N MET A 219 -1.08 -11.35 2.13
CA MET A 219 -1.46 -10.47 1.04
C MET A 219 -0.94 -11.06 -0.27
N MET A 220 -1.79 -11.17 -1.29
CA MET A 220 -1.37 -11.58 -2.63
C MET A 220 -1.39 -10.38 -3.57
N VAL A 221 -0.30 -10.13 -4.29
CA VAL A 221 -0.19 -9.01 -5.24
C VAL A 221 0.51 -9.42 -6.54
N PRO A 222 0.10 -8.87 -7.70
CA PRO A 222 0.88 -8.94 -8.93
C PRO A 222 2.15 -8.09 -8.81
N ILE A 223 3.20 -8.50 -9.50
CA ILE A 223 4.45 -7.76 -9.69
C ILE A 223 4.60 -7.44 -11.18
N ASP A 224 4.74 -6.14 -11.51
CA ASP A 224 4.90 -5.65 -12.89
C ASP A 224 6.37 -5.35 -13.22
N ARG A 225 7.05 -4.64 -12.32
CA ARG A 225 8.46 -4.25 -12.48
C ARG A 225 9.25 -4.55 -11.21
N ILE A 226 10.53 -4.84 -11.38
CA ILE A 226 11.51 -5.03 -10.30
C ILE A 226 12.71 -4.10 -10.51
N THR A 227 13.27 -3.65 -9.40
CA THR A 227 14.58 -3.01 -9.31
C THR A 227 15.41 -3.72 -8.23
N PRO A 228 16.74 -3.49 -8.14
CA PRO A 228 17.56 -4.11 -7.10
C PRO A 228 17.03 -3.88 -5.67
N ASN A 229 16.35 -2.75 -5.43
CA ASN A 229 15.81 -2.35 -4.14
C ASN A 229 14.29 -2.52 -3.95
N ALA A 230 13.49 -2.81 -5.00
CA ALA A 230 12.03 -2.81 -4.87
C ALA A 230 11.27 -3.65 -5.90
N TYR A 231 10.01 -3.95 -5.56
CA TYR A 231 8.99 -4.51 -6.44
C TYR A 231 7.87 -3.48 -6.64
N PHE A 232 7.29 -3.43 -7.85
CA PHE A 232 6.20 -2.51 -8.18
C PHE A 232 4.91 -3.28 -8.43
N VAL A 233 3.87 -2.95 -7.65
CA VAL A 233 2.53 -3.53 -7.77
C VAL A 233 1.71 -2.66 -8.75
N PRO A 234 1.21 -3.20 -9.87
CA PRO A 234 0.38 -2.45 -10.81
C PRO A 234 -0.99 -2.12 -10.19
N ARG A 235 -1.37 -0.84 -10.18
CA ARG A 235 -2.67 -0.34 -9.69
C ARG A 235 -3.24 0.73 -10.64
N PRO A 236 -3.61 0.39 -11.89
CA PRO A 236 -4.04 1.35 -12.90
C PRO A 236 -5.37 2.05 -12.58
N HIS A 237 -6.13 1.52 -11.62
CA HIS A 237 -7.37 2.11 -11.10
C HIS A 237 -7.13 3.18 -10.02
N LEU A 238 -5.91 3.33 -9.53
CA LEU A 238 -5.53 4.38 -8.58
C LEU A 238 -4.89 5.58 -9.29
N PRO A 239 -4.98 6.80 -8.70
CA PRO A 239 -4.27 7.97 -9.21
C PRO A 239 -2.77 7.73 -9.38
N SER A 240 -2.20 8.14 -10.52
CA SER A 240 -0.82 7.83 -10.90
C SER A 240 0.24 8.38 -9.94
N GLN A 241 -0.09 9.42 -9.17
CA GLN A 241 0.76 9.96 -8.11
C GLN A 241 0.99 9.02 -6.90
N PHE A 242 0.28 7.89 -6.82
CA PHE A 242 0.40 6.92 -5.73
C PHE A 242 1.52 5.88 -5.90
N VAL A 243 2.43 6.05 -6.87
CA VAL A 243 3.62 5.20 -7.06
C VAL A 243 4.37 4.85 -5.75
N PRO A 244 4.58 5.75 -4.77
CA PRO A 244 5.24 5.39 -3.51
C PRO A 244 4.50 4.31 -2.71
N TYR A 245 3.16 4.30 -2.75
CA TYR A 245 2.31 3.30 -2.09
C TYR A 245 2.19 1.99 -2.87
N ASN A 246 2.63 1.99 -4.13
CA ASN A 246 2.67 0.83 -5.01
C ASN A 246 4.04 0.13 -5.00
N THR A 247 4.98 0.64 -4.19
CA THR A 247 6.36 0.17 -4.11
C THR A 247 6.57 -0.68 -2.86
N ILE A 248 7.03 -1.91 -3.03
CA ILE A 248 7.43 -2.83 -1.96
C ILE A 248 8.96 -2.85 -1.91
N THR A 249 9.54 -2.36 -0.83
CA THR A 249 10.99 -2.25 -0.65
C THR A 249 11.59 -3.56 -0.16
N ARG A 250 12.71 -3.99 -0.75
CA ARG A 250 13.49 -5.17 -0.33
C ARG A 250 14.43 -4.77 0.81
N CYS A 251 14.23 -5.32 2.01
CA CYS A 251 14.98 -4.90 3.20
C CYS A 251 16.49 -5.14 3.07
N SER A 252 16.91 -6.17 2.32
CA SER A 252 18.31 -6.50 2.04
C SER A 252 19.05 -5.48 1.16
N ALA A 253 18.31 -4.60 0.46
CA ALA A 253 18.86 -3.60 -0.45
C ALA A 253 18.40 -2.16 -0.10
N ASP A 254 17.86 -1.98 1.11
CA ASP A 254 17.39 -0.70 1.61
C ASP A 254 18.45 -0.06 2.54
N PRO A 255 19.12 1.04 2.14
CA PRO A 255 20.17 1.66 2.94
C PRO A 255 19.66 2.30 4.24
N MET A 256 18.33 2.39 4.41
CA MET A 256 17.67 2.90 5.63
C MET A 256 17.14 1.79 6.54
N TYR A 257 17.22 0.51 6.14
CA TYR A 257 16.67 -0.60 6.90
C TYR A 257 17.56 -0.96 8.09
N ARG A 258 16.90 -1.16 9.24
CA ARG A 258 17.47 -1.55 10.52
C ARG A 258 16.54 -2.55 11.17
N GLN A 259 16.98 -3.79 11.35
CA GLN A 259 16.15 -4.86 11.92
C GLN A 259 15.76 -4.56 13.38
N ASP A 260 16.62 -3.87 14.13
CA ASP A 260 16.35 -3.38 15.49
C ASP A 260 15.32 -2.23 15.56
N LYS A 261 14.89 -1.71 14.38
CA LYS A 261 13.98 -0.57 14.22
C LYS A 261 12.81 -0.84 13.29
N GLU A 262 12.42 -2.09 13.07
CA GLU A 262 11.22 -2.39 12.27
C GLU A 262 9.94 -1.71 12.81
N PRO A 263 9.62 -1.75 14.12
CA PRO A 263 8.41 -1.11 14.64
C PRO A 263 8.40 0.41 14.41
N GLU A 264 9.51 1.09 14.71
CA GLU A 264 9.64 2.54 14.51
C GLU A 264 9.71 2.91 13.02
N THR A 265 10.30 2.07 12.17
CA THR A 265 10.33 2.28 10.72
C THR A 265 8.93 2.21 10.13
N ALA A 266 8.13 1.21 10.51
CA ALA A 266 6.74 1.08 10.07
C ALA A 266 5.89 2.29 10.46
N LEU A 267 6.14 2.85 11.65
CA LEU A 267 5.39 3.99 12.17
C LEU A 267 5.85 5.34 11.56
N TYR A 268 7.15 5.62 11.57
CA TYR A 268 7.67 6.94 11.24
C TYR A 268 7.99 7.16 9.77
N ARG A 269 8.44 6.14 9.02
CA ARG A 269 8.94 6.35 7.65
C ARG A 269 8.00 7.15 6.73
N PRO A 270 6.67 6.87 6.66
CA PRO A 270 5.76 7.70 5.85
C PRO A 270 5.56 9.13 6.41
N LEU A 271 5.49 9.27 7.74
CA LEU A 271 5.22 10.55 8.42
C LEU A 271 6.45 11.48 8.35
N PHE A 272 7.63 10.90 8.56
CA PHE A 272 8.91 11.59 8.50
C PHE A 272 9.22 12.09 7.10
N TRP A 273 9.07 11.26 6.05
CA TRP A 273 9.35 11.75 4.69
C TRP A 273 8.40 12.86 4.27
N THR A 274 7.13 12.80 4.67
CA THR A 274 6.19 13.90 4.43
C THR A 274 6.65 15.19 5.13
N SER A 275 7.10 15.08 6.38
CA SER A 275 7.55 16.21 7.19
C SER A 275 8.90 16.80 6.73
N PHE A 276 9.87 15.94 6.40
CA PHE A 276 11.20 16.31 5.93
C PHE A 276 11.13 17.05 4.60
N TRP A 277 10.38 16.52 3.62
CA TRP A 277 10.26 17.16 2.32
C TRP A 277 9.43 18.45 2.36
N MET A 278 8.49 18.58 3.31
CA MET A 278 7.77 19.83 3.54
C MET A 278 8.69 20.90 4.15
N GLU A 279 9.56 20.52 5.10
CA GLU A 279 10.56 21.42 5.67
C GLU A 279 11.61 21.83 4.64
N ASP A 280 12.10 20.89 3.81
CA ASP A 280 13.05 21.19 2.72
C ASP A 280 12.45 22.15 1.68
N TRP A 281 11.17 21.95 1.31
CA TRP A 281 10.43 22.87 0.45
C TRP A 281 10.29 24.26 1.09
N LEU A 282 9.86 24.32 2.35
CA LEU A 282 9.76 25.57 3.10
C LEU A 282 11.10 26.30 3.16
N ASN A 283 12.18 25.59 3.47
CA ASN A 283 13.53 26.17 3.52
C ASN A 283 14.00 26.67 2.14
N TYR A 284 13.72 25.94 1.06
CA TYR A 284 13.98 26.38 -0.32
C TYR A 284 13.21 27.68 -0.64
N GLU A 285 11.93 27.74 -0.27
CA GLU A 285 11.06 28.93 -0.37
C GLU A 285 11.40 30.02 0.66
N LYS A 286 12.51 29.88 1.41
CA LYS A 286 12.96 30.78 2.49
C LYS A 286 11.87 31.06 3.53
N TYR A 287 11.02 30.08 3.80
CA TYR A 287 9.82 30.13 4.64
C TYR A 287 8.88 31.29 4.26
N LYS A 288 8.84 31.68 2.97
CA LYS A 288 8.12 32.86 2.46
C LYS A 288 8.53 34.16 3.19
N GLY A 289 9.75 34.20 3.73
CA GLY A 289 10.28 35.29 4.54
C GLY A 289 9.74 35.35 5.98
N ALA A 290 9.22 34.24 6.52
CA ALA A 290 8.80 34.12 7.91
C ALA A 290 9.94 33.66 8.83
N ASP A 291 9.98 34.27 10.02
CA ASP A 291 10.88 33.91 11.11
C ASP A 291 10.17 33.05 12.17
N ASN A 292 8.84 32.97 12.11
CA ASN A 292 8.01 32.22 13.05
C ASN A 292 7.18 31.14 12.33
N ILE A 293 7.04 29.98 12.96
CA ILE A 293 6.28 28.83 12.44
C ILE A 293 5.29 28.38 13.50
N LEU A 294 3.99 28.36 13.16
CA LEU A 294 2.92 27.82 13.99
C LEU A 294 2.54 26.42 13.49
N VAL A 295 2.49 25.42 14.38
CA VAL A 295 2.19 24.02 14.02
C VAL A 295 1.02 23.51 14.88
N THR A 296 -0.10 23.11 14.26
CA THR A 296 -1.22 22.46 14.98
C THR A 296 -0.99 20.96 15.15
N SER A 297 -1.79 20.34 16.04
CA SER A 297 -1.62 18.92 16.40
C SER A 297 -0.19 18.60 16.86
N ALA A 298 0.42 19.52 17.63
CA ALA A 298 1.86 19.52 17.94
C ALA A 298 2.37 18.26 18.69
N SER A 299 1.46 17.53 19.36
CA SER A 299 1.74 16.23 19.99
C SER A 299 1.67 15.03 19.05
N SER A 300 1.26 15.22 17.78
CA SER A 300 1.14 14.15 16.80
C SER A 300 2.50 13.72 16.27
N LYS A 301 2.60 12.48 15.79
CA LYS A 301 3.84 11.91 15.28
C LYS A 301 4.32 12.62 13.99
N THR A 302 3.41 13.15 13.19
CA THR A 302 3.73 13.98 12.02
C THR A 302 4.25 15.36 12.41
N ALA A 303 3.56 16.06 13.32
CA ALA A 303 4.02 17.37 13.80
C ALA A 303 5.36 17.26 14.54
N TYR A 304 5.56 16.19 15.31
CA TYR A 304 6.85 15.82 15.89
C TYR A 304 7.96 15.71 14.84
N CYS A 305 7.73 14.95 13.76
CA CYS A 305 8.72 14.81 12.68
C CYS A 305 9.05 16.17 12.04
N PHE A 306 8.06 17.03 11.81
CA PHE A 306 8.29 18.36 11.25
C PHE A 306 9.09 19.27 12.20
N ALA A 307 8.69 19.36 13.48
CA ALA A 307 9.41 20.15 14.47
C ALA A 307 10.84 19.63 14.71
N TYR A 308 11.06 18.31 14.62
CA TYR A 308 12.38 17.70 14.70
C TYR A 308 13.29 18.15 13.54
N VAL A 309 12.80 18.10 12.29
CA VAL A 309 13.58 18.56 11.12
C VAL A 309 13.81 20.07 11.17
N ALA A 310 12.81 20.87 11.56
CA ALA A 310 12.95 22.31 11.75
C ALA A 310 14.00 22.65 12.83
N LYS A 311 14.07 21.88 13.92
CA LYS A 311 15.12 22.00 14.94
C LYS A 311 16.51 21.70 14.38
N LYS A 312 16.68 20.58 13.64
CA LYS A 312 17.95 20.25 12.95
C LYS A 312 18.37 21.34 11.94
N ARG A 313 17.41 21.98 11.28
CA ARG A 313 17.68 23.15 10.42
C ARG A 313 18.19 24.34 11.25
N ASN A 314 17.51 24.68 12.34
CA ASN A 314 17.91 25.76 13.25
C ASN A 314 19.28 25.53 13.93
N GLU A 315 19.72 24.28 14.10
CA GLU A 315 21.06 23.95 14.59
C GLU A 315 22.18 24.36 13.60
N THR A 316 21.85 24.51 12.31
CA THR A 316 22.81 24.83 11.23
C THR A 316 22.56 26.15 10.50
N SER A 317 21.49 26.89 10.86
CA SER A 317 21.10 28.14 10.20
C SER A 317 21.42 29.37 11.05
N GLU A 318 21.93 30.42 10.41
CA GLU A 318 22.16 31.73 11.04
C GLU A 318 20.85 32.39 11.49
N ASN A 319 19.81 32.29 10.65
CA ASN A 319 18.47 32.79 10.95
C ASN A 319 17.65 31.67 11.61
N LYS A 320 17.64 31.60 12.94
CA LYS A 320 16.84 30.59 13.67
C LYS A 320 15.37 30.98 13.67
N ARG A 321 14.49 30.05 13.26
CA ARG A 321 13.04 30.25 13.22
C ARG A 321 12.44 29.86 14.57
N GLN A 322 11.53 30.65 15.11
CA GLN A 322 10.75 30.25 16.29
C GLN A 322 9.67 29.24 15.89
N VAL A 323 9.58 28.10 16.58
CA VAL A 323 8.61 27.03 16.31
C VAL A 323 7.63 26.90 17.48
N ILE A 324 6.37 27.21 17.23
CA ILE A 324 5.29 27.24 18.23
C ILE A 324 4.32 26.08 17.98
N GLY A 325 4.04 25.30 19.03
CA GLY A 325 3.09 24.18 18.97
C GLY A 325 1.71 24.53 19.53
N LEU A 326 0.66 24.19 18.81
CA LEU A 326 -0.73 24.15 19.30
C LEU A 326 -1.19 22.69 19.48
N THR A 327 -1.74 22.37 20.65
CA THR A 327 -2.21 21.03 20.99
C THR A 327 -3.41 21.05 21.94
N SER A 328 -3.95 19.89 22.32
CA SER A 328 -4.99 19.79 23.34
C SER A 328 -4.42 19.90 24.75
N ALA A 329 -5.19 20.43 25.71
CA ALA A 329 -4.77 20.61 27.11
C ALA A 329 -4.10 19.38 27.73
N ARG A 330 -4.67 18.17 27.51
CA ARG A 330 -4.13 16.90 28.00
C ARG A 330 -2.73 16.54 27.46
N ASN A 331 -2.31 17.13 26.34
CA ASN A 331 -1.06 16.82 25.65
C ASN A 331 0.02 17.90 25.81
N VAL A 332 -0.26 19.05 26.43
CA VAL A 332 0.70 20.17 26.54
C VAL A 332 2.00 19.75 27.22
N GLU A 333 1.91 19.14 28.40
CA GLU A 333 3.10 18.77 29.18
C GLU A 333 3.94 17.67 28.53
N PHE A 334 3.30 16.74 27.81
CA PHE A 334 4.02 15.82 26.93
C PHE A 334 4.74 16.58 25.81
N THR A 335 4.04 17.48 25.13
CA THR A 335 4.58 18.20 23.96
C THR A 335 5.77 19.09 24.33
N LYS A 336 5.74 19.73 25.51
CA LYS A 336 6.88 20.48 26.06
C LYS A 336 8.09 19.57 26.32
N LYS A 337 7.89 18.37 26.89
CA LYS A 337 8.97 17.41 27.20
C LYS A 337 9.72 16.90 25.97
N LEU A 338 9.13 17.00 24.77
CA LEU A 338 9.82 16.68 23.51
C LEU A 338 11.00 17.63 23.21
N GLY A 339 11.00 18.86 23.76
CA GLY A 339 12.07 19.83 23.56
C GLY A 339 12.27 20.25 22.09
N LEU A 340 11.20 20.24 21.28
CA LEU A 340 11.20 20.59 19.85
C LEU A 340 10.51 21.92 19.53
N TYR A 341 9.73 22.47 20.46
CA TYR A 341 9.00 23.72 20.30
C TYR A 341 9.54 24.75 21.30
N ASP A 342 9.69 26.00 20.87
CA ASP A 342 10.09 27.11 21.75
C ASP A 342 8.99 27.41 22.78
N GLN A 343 7.72 27.29 22.36
CA GLN A 343 6.55 27.40 23.23
C GLN A 343 5.45 26.44 22.76
N VAL A 344 4.62 25.99 23.71
CA VAL A 344 3.46 25.14 23.46
C VAL A 344 2.24 25.75 24.15
N PHE A 345 1.17 25.94 23.39
CA PHE A 345 -0.12 26.47 23.86
C PHE A 345 -1.23 25.44 23.64
N THR A 346 -2.33 25.55 24.40
CA THR A 346 -3.56 24.84 24.02
C THR A 346 -4.26 25.53 22.83
N TYR A 347 -5.19 24.83 22.17
CA TYR A 347 -6.06 25.44 21.15
C TYR A 347 -6.89 26.61 21.71
N GLU A 348 -7.28 26.55 22.99
CA GLU A 348 -8.01 27.60 23.70
C GLU A 348 -7.13 28.80 24.06
N GLU A 349 -5.81 28.63 24.08
CA GLU A 349 -4.81 29.66 24.37
C GLU A 349 -4.23 30.31 23.10
N LEU A 350 -4.87 30.14 21.93
CA LEU A 350 -4.47 30.77 20.67
C LEU A 350 -4.26 32.29 20.82
N ASN A 351 -5.07 32.96 21.64
CA ASN A 351 -4.94 34.39 21.94
C ASN A 351 -3.63 34.79 22.63
N LYS A 352 -2.86 33.84 23.18
CA LYS A 352 -1.52 34.06 23.75
C LYS A 352 -0.40 33.92 22.72
N VAL A 353 -0.68 33.36 21.54
CA VAL A 353 0.28 33.29 20.44
C VAL A 353 0.50 34.71 19.92
N LYS A 354 1.76 35.17 19.98
CA LYS A 354 2.16 36.46 19.42
C LYS A 354 1.88 36.52 17.93
N THR A 355 1.55 37.71 17.44
CA THR A 355 1.22 37.95 16.02
C THR A 355 2.24 38.83 15.33
N GLU A 356 3.15 39.46 16.07
CA GLU A 356 4.21 40.30 15.53
C GLU A 356 5.20 39.52 14.66
N GLY A 357 5.70 40.16 13.61
CA GLY A 357 6.61 39.55 12.64
C GLY A 357 5.88 38.76 11.54
N LYS A 358 6.63 37.95 10.80
CA LYS A 358 6.09 37.12 9.70
C LYS A 358 5.97 35.67 10.13
N TRP A 359 4.84 35.06 9.79
CA TRP A 359 4.44 33.74 10.27
C TRP A 359 4.08 32.81 9.12
N VAL A 360 4.59 31.57 9.17
CA VAL A 360 4.05 30.44 8.40
C VAL A 360 3.19 29.59 9.33
N TYR A 361 1.96 29.29 8.92
CA TYR A 361 1.12 28.31 9.59
C TYR A 361 1.23 26.95 8.89
N VAL A 362 1.45 25.88 9.66
CA VAL A 362 1.45 24.48 9.24
C VAL A 362 0.30 23.74 9.92
N ASP A 363 -0.74 23.43 9.14
CA ASP A 363 -1.88 22.63 9.59
C ASP A 363 -1.60 21.13 9.46
N VAL A 364 -1.50 20.46 10.61
CA VAL A 364 -1.44 18.99 10.74
C VAL A 364 -2.76 18.45 11.31
N SER A 365 -3.71 19.33 11.67
CA SER A 365 -4.98 18.97 12.29
C SER A 365 -6.10 18.73 11.27
N GLY A 366 -6.09 19.45 10.14
CA GLY A 366 -7.18 19.46 9.16
C GLY A 366 -8.49 20.08 9.69
N ASN A 367 -8.48 20.69 10.88
CA ASN A 367 -9.67 21.19 11.55
C ASN A 367 -10.05 22.57 10.99
N LYS A 368 -11.15 22.62 10.23
CA LYS A 368 -11.65 23.85 9.58
C LYS A 368 -11.92 24.99 10.57
N GLU A 369 -12.62 24.71 11.67
CA GLU A 369 -12.97 25.72 12.69
C GLU A 369 -11.72 26.27 13.39
N LEU A 370 -10.72 25.42 13.62
CA LEU A 370 -9.43 25.86 14.17
C LEU A 370 -8.66 26.71 13.17
N ASN A 371 -8.65 26.33 11.89
CA ASN A 371 -8.00 27.10 10.82
C ASN A 371 -8.64 28.50 10.69
N GLU A 372 -9.97 28.59 10.73
CA GLU A 372 -10.70 29.87 10.73
C GLU A 372 -10.31 30.77 11.90
N LYS A 373 -10.27 30.22 13.13
CA LYS A 373 -9.82 30.95 14.34
C LYS A 373 -8.36 31.42 14.23
N ILE A 374 -7.46 30.60 13.67
CA ILE A 374 -6.07 30.98 13.44
C ILE A 374 -5.98 32.15 12.44
N PHE A 375 -6.68 32.07 11.30
CA PHE A 375 -6.74 33.19 10.36
C PHE A 375 -7.34 34.45 10.99
N GLU A 376 -8.40 34.34 11.78
CA GLU A 376 -9.02 35.47 12.47
C GLU A 376 -8.06 36.14 13.47
N HIS A 377 -7.34 35.35 14.27
CA HIS A 377 -6.34 35.83 15.23
C HIS A 377 -5.25 36.69 14.58
N PHE A 378 -4.62 36.20 13.50
CA PHE A 378 -3.58 36.95 12.79
C PHE A 378 -4.14 38.16 12.00
N ASN A 379 -5.30 38.02 11.35
CA ASN A 379 -5.90 39.10 10.57
C ASN A 379 -6.42 40.25 11.46
N SER A 380 -7.06 39.94 12.59
CA SER A 380 -7.58 40.96 13.53
C SER A 380 -6.47 41.75 14.23
N ALA A 381 -5.30 41.15 14.42
CA ALA A 381 -4.08 41.82 14.87
C ALA A 381 -3.35 42.62 13.77
N GLY A 382 -3.90 42.70 12.54
CA GLY A 382 -3.29 43.41 11.41
C GLY A 382 -2.00 42.79 10.88
N SER A 383 -1.67 41.55 11.28
CA SER A 383 -0.43 40.85 10.95
C SER A 383 -0.75 39.52 10.26
N PRO A 384 -1.25 39.54 9.01
CA PRO A 384 -1.67 38.33 8.31
C PRO A 384 -0.52 37.34 8.11
N LEU A 385 -0.86 36.04 8.13
CA LEU A 385 0.07 34.96 7.86
C LEU A 385 0.76 35.16 6.49
N ALA A 386 2.07 34.95 6.44
CA ALA A 386 2.84 35.01 5.19
C ALA A 386 2.54 33.82 4.27
N ALA A 387 2.26 32.66 4.86
CA ALA A 387 1.60 31.52 4.21
C ALA A 387 0.90 30.64 5.25
N ALA A 388 -0.07 29.85 4.78
CA ALA A 388 -0.71 28.77 5.53
C ALA A 388 -0.65 27.50 4.68
N ILE A 389 -0.18 26.40 5.25
CA ILE A 389 0.12 25.16 4.53
C ILE A 389 -0.67 24.03 5.17
N ILE A 390 -1.42 23.26 4.38
CA ILE A 390 -2.06 22.02 4.84
C ILE A 390 -1.20 20.81 4.51
N LEU A 391 -0.92 19.99 5.52
CA LEU A 391 -0.14 18.76 5.40
C LEU A 391 -1.09 17.57 5.15
N GLY A 392 -0.90 16.88 4.02
CA GLY A 392 -1.48 15.55 3.78
C GLY A 392 -2.88 15.50 3.15
N MET A 393 -3.51 16.64 2.86
CA MET A 393 -4.79 16.69 2.14
C MET A 393 -4.61 17.16 0.70
N THR A 394 -4.52 16.24 -0.26
CA THR A 394 -4.64 16.56 -1.69
C THR A 394 -6.06 16.98 -2.04
N ASN A 395 -6.36 18.28 -1.91
CA ASN A 395 -7.48 18.88 -2.65
C ASN A 395 -7.12 18.89 -4.15
N ILE A 396 -7.49 17.84 -4.88
CA ILE A 396 -7.42 17.81 -6.35
C ILE A 396 -8.63 18.56 -6.92
N GLU A 397 -8.74 19.85 -6.61
CA GLU A 397 -9.64 20.78 -7.29
C GLU A 397 -9.26 22.22 -6.91
N SER A 398 -8.83 22.99 -7.92
CA SER A 398 -8.73 24.45 -7.79
C SER A 398 -10.14 25.03 -7.85
N PRO A 399 -10.55 25.91 -6.91
CA PRO A 399 -11.86 26.55 -6.97
C PRO A 399 -12.03 27.33 -8.29
N LYS A 400 -13.04 26.95 -9.08
CA LYS A 400 -13.53 27.81 -10.17
C LYS A 400 -14.56 28.77 -9.60
N ASP A 401 -14.24 30.06 -9.67
CA ASP A 401 -15.20 31.18 -9.64
C ASP A 401 -16.27 31.15 -8.54
N SER A 402 -15.83 31.13 -7.28
CA SER A 402 -16.65 31.62 -6.15
C SER A 402 -15.77 32.37 -5.14
N ALA A 403 -16.38 33.19 -4.27
CA ALA A 403 -15.64 34.07 -3.36
C ALA A 403 -14.70 33.27 -2.44
N MET A 404 -13.39 33.48 -2.59
CA MET A 404 -12.35 32.67 -1.93
C MET A 404 -12.54 32.63 -0.40
N THR A 405 -12.76 31.44 0.12
CA THR A 405 -12.74 31.17 1.56
C THR A 405 -11.32 31.24 2.10
N GLN A 406 -11.14 31.31 3.43
CA GLN A 406 -9.80 31.25 4.02
C GLN A 406 -9.10 29.90 3.71
N ARG A 407 -9.87 28.82 3.50
CA ARG A 407 -9.35 27.51 3.09
C ARG A 407 -8.75 27.53 1.68
N ASP A 408 -9.30 28.35 0.78
CA ASP A 408 -8.78 28.51 -0.60
C ASP A 408 -7.47 29.33 -0.66
N LYS A 409 -7.04 29.89 0.48
CA LYS A 409 -5.74 30.56 0.65
C LYS A 409 -4.64 29.63 1.22
N MET A 410 -4.97 28.39 1.55
CA MET A 410 -3.99 27.44 2.10
C MET A 410 -3.25 26.71 0.96
N GLU A 411 -1.92 26.81 0.94
CA GLU A 411 -1.07 26.01 0.06
C GLU A 411 -1.14 24.53 0.48
N THR A 412 -1.32 23.62 -0.48
CA THR A 412 -1.29 22.18 -0.21
C THR A 412 0.11 21.63 -0.46
N PHE A 413 0.74 21.05 0.56
CA PHE A 413 2.01 20.34 0.36
C PHE A 413 1.78 18.87 -0.02
N PHE A 414 2.47 18.42 -1.07
CA PHE A 414 2.44 17.02 -1.50
C PHE A 414 3.83 16.51 -1.91
N THR A 415 4.37 15.57 -1.12
CA THR A 415 5.75 15.05 -1.22
C THR A 415 6.18 14.64 -2.63
N PRO A 416 5.38 13.89 -3.43
CA PRO A 416 5.80 13.49 -4.78
C PRO A 416 6.00 14.66 -5.75
N MET A 417 5.22 15.75 -5.63
CA MET A 417 5.40 16.94 -6.46
C MET A 417 6.69 17.69 -6.10
N TRP A 418 6.97 17.87 -4.80
CA TRP A 418 8.24 18.47 -4.39
C TRP A 418 9.44 17.60 -4.78
N LEU A 419 9.36 16.28 -4.57
CA LEU A 419 10.41 15.35 -4.99
C LEU A 419 10.66 15.35 -6.50
N ALA A 420 9.62 15.53 -7.33
CA ALA A 420 9.79 15.67 -8.77
C ALA A 420 10.52 16.98 -9.10
N LYS A 421 10.10 18.10 -8.50
CA LYS A 421 10.73 19.41 -8.68
C LYS A 421 12.18 19.46 -8.19
N ARG A 422 12.44 18.88 -7.01
CA ARG A 422 13.77 18.80 -6.37
C ARG A 422 14.80 18.08 -7.26
N LYS A 423 14.37 17.05 -8.00
CA LYS A 423 15.22 16.30 -8.95
C LYS A 423 15.63 17.10 -10.18
N GLU A 424 15.01 18.25 -10.48
CA GLU A 424 15.45 19.12 -11.58
C GLU A 424 16.78 19.84 -11.27
N PHE A 425 17.13 19.98 -10.00
CA PHE A 425 18.30 20.76 -9.54
C PHE A 425 19.06 20.13 -8.36
N THR A 426 18.79 18.86 -8.04
CA THR A 426 19.54 18.07 -7.04
C THR A 426 19.68 16.65 -7.56
N THR A 427 20.88 16.09 -7.50
CA THR A 427 21.16 14.75 -8.02
C THR A 427 20.49 13.67 -7.17
N LEU A 428 20.33 12.47 -7.76
CA LEU A 428 19.77 11.32 -7.03
C LEU A 428 20.69 10.86 -5.88
N GLU A 429 22.01 11.06 -6.01
CA GLU A 429 22.99 10.72 -4.98
C GLU A 429 22.90 11.67 -3.78
N GLU A 430 22.84 12.99 -4.02
CA GLU A 430 22.61 13.99 -2.97
C GLU A 430 21.28 13.77 -2.26
N ILE A 431 20.20 13.47 -3.00
CA ILE A 431 18.89 13.12 -2.40
C ILE A 431 19.03 11.86 -1.53
N ALA A 432 19.71 10.82 -2.01
CA ALA A 432 19.90 9.60 -1.23
C ALA A 432 20.71 9.82 0.05
N GLU A 433 21.77 10.63 0.02
CA GLU A 433 22.57 10.94 1.21
C GLU A 433 21.83 11.87 2.18
N MET A 434 21.08 12.87 1.68
CA MET A 434 20.14 13.67 2.49
C MET A 434 19.16 12.76 3.24
N GLN A 435 18.56 11.78 2.55
CA GLN A 435 17.61 10.86 3.15
C GLN A 435 18.29 9.92 4.17
N LYS A 436 19.40 9.30 3.81
CA LYS A 436 20.17 8.39 4.68
C LYS A 436 20.62 9.09 5.96
N LYS A 437 21.16 10.31 5.87
CA LYS A 437 21.55 11.12 7.02
C LYS A 437 20.34 11.43 7.92
N ALA A 438 19.31 12.08 7.38
CA ALA A 438 18.17 12.56 8.16
C ALA A 438 17.39 11.41 8.82
N TRP A 439 17.28 10.26 8.15
CA TRP A 439 16.67 9.05 8.71
C TRP A 439 17.51 8.44 9.84
N SER A 440 18.84 8.38 9.67
CA SER A 440 19.75 7.87 10.68
C SER A 440 19.73 8.73 11.95
N GLU A 441 19.72 10.06 11.79
CA GLU A 441 19.55 11.01 12.90
C GLU A 441 18.23 10.78 13.64
N LEU A 442 17.10 10.70 12.92
CA LEU A 442 15.79 10.42 13.53
C LEU A 442 15.80 9.10 14.31
N MET A 443 16.24 7.99 13.70
CA MET A 443 16.25 6.66 14.32
C MET A 443 17.15 6.55 15.56
N ASN A 444 18.09 7.48 15.73
CA ASN A 444 18.95 7.55 16.92
C ASN A 444 18.36 8.49 17.99
N ASP A 445 17.86 9.66 17.59
CA ASP A 445 17.41 10.70 18.53
C ASP A 445 15.96 10.49 19.02
N SER A 446 15.05 10.04 18.14
CA SER A 446 13.60 10.07 18.40
C SER A 446 13.06 8.90 19.21
N VAL A 447 13.81 7.81 19.32
CA VAL A 447 13.32 6.53 19.89
C VAL A 447 13.38 6.47 21.41
N SER A 448 13.89 7.52 22.07
CA SER A 448 14.07 7.58 23.53
C SER A 448 12.77 7.85 24.31
N TRP A 449 11.82 8.57 23.71
CA TRP A 449 10.53 8.91 24.33
C TRP A 449 9.37 8.03 23.86
N LEU A 450 9.49 7.42 22.67
CA LEU A 450 8.43 6.61 22.08
C LEU A 450 8.44 5.19 22.65
N GLN A 451 7.34 4.78 23.27
CA GLN A 451 7.15 3.41 23.73
C GLN A 451 6.33 2.63 22.69
N MET A 452 6.97 1.73 21.95
CA MET A 452 6.26 0.80 21.07
C MET A 452 5.42 -0.18 21.89
N GLN A 453 4.21 -0.48 21.41
CA GLN A 453 3.27 -1.43 22.00
C GLN A 453 2.83 -2.39 20.91
N ASP A 454 3.14 -3.66 21.09
CA ASP A 454 2.62 -4.71 20.23
C ASP A 454 1.14 -5.00 20.55
N THR A 455 0.37 -5.39 19.53
CA THR A 455 -1.00 -5.84 19.67
C THR A 455 -1.22 -7.00 18.70
N PHE A 456 -1.55 -8.15 19.26
CA PHE A 456 -1.72 -9.39 18.51
C PHE A 456 -3.19 -9.63 18.17
N TYR A 457 -3.44 -10.67 17.36
CA TYR A 457 -4.75 -11.01 16.82
C TYR A 457 -5.90 -10.96 17.86
N ASN A 458 -5.68 -11.48 19.06
CA ASN A 458 -6.70 -11.56 20.11
C ASN A 458 -7.20 -10.18 20.59
N ASP A 459 -6.33 -9.18 20.58
CA ASP A 459 -6.57 -7.84 21.14
C ASP A 459 -6.73 -6.74 20.07
N ILE A 460 -6.62 -7.11 18.79
CA ILE A 460 -6.56 -6.16 17.68
C ILE A 460 -7.87 -5.36 17.51
N VAL A 461 -9.03 -6.00 17.73
CA VAL A 461 -10.35 -5.35 17.60
C VAL A 461 -10.60 -4.34 18.75
N PRO A 462 -10.39 -4.70 20.04
CA PRO A 462 -10.41 -3.73 21.13
C PRO A 462 -9.47 -2.55 20.90
N ARG A 463 -8.18 -2.79 20.58
CA ARG A 463 -7.22 -1.70 20.45
C ARG A 463 -7.44 -0.85 19.20
N TYR A 464 -7.89 -1.43 18.09
CA TYR A 464 -8.39 -0.69 16.94
C TYR A 464 -9.50 0.27 17.39
N SER A 465 -10.47 -0.22 18.17
CA SER A 465 -11.65 0.54 18.57
C SER A 465 -11.32 1.70 19.51
N ASP A 466 -10.31 1.56 20.38
CA ASP A 466 -9.79 2.66 21.20
C ASP A 466 -9.16 3.76 20.32
N ILE A 467 -8.30 3.35 19.38
CA ILE A 467 -7.63 4.27 18.44
C ILE A 467 -8.66 4.98 17.54
N ALA A 468 -9.70 4.27 17.08
CA ALA A 468 -10.82 4.82 16.30
C ALA A 468 -11.69 5.81 17.08
N LYS A 469 -11.69 5.75 18.42
CA LYS A 469 -12.32 6.74 19.32
C LYS A 469 -11.39 7.88 19.72
N GLY A 470 -10.16 7.91 19.22
CA GLY A 470 -9.14 8.90 19.59
C GLY A 470 -8.56 8.70 20.99
N ILE A 471 -8.73 7.50 21.58
CA ILE A 471 -8.09 7.09 22.83
C ILE A 471 -6.68 6.61 22.48
N VAL A 472 -5.79 7.57 22.26
CA VAL A 472 -4.38 7.34 21.87
C VAL A 472 -3.48 8.23 22.70
N GLU A 473 -2.54 7.59 23.37
CA GLU A 473 -1.48 8.20 24.14
C GLU A 473 -0.37 8.68 23.18
N PRO A 474 0.08 9.95 23.27
CA PRO A 474 0.96 10.52 22.25
C PRO A 474 2.38 9.93 22.29
N ASP A 475 2.82 9.45 23.46
CA ASP A 475 4.08 8.75 23.76
C ASP A 475 4.09 7.26 23.35
N LYS A 476 2.92 6.68 23.04
CA LYS A 476 2.82 5.29 22.57
C LYS A 476 2.87 5.18 21.05
N GLY A 477 3.60 4.22 20.52
CA GLY A 477 3.51 3.76 19.13
C GLY A 477 2.84 2.39 19.08
N HIS A 478 2.02 2.09 18.08
CA HIS A 478 1.32 0.80 18.01
C HIS A 478 1.76 -0.02 16.80
N THR A 479 2.13 -1.27 17.09
CA THR A 479 2.49 -2.28 16.11
C THR A 479 1.48 -3.42 16.22
N PHE A 480 0.70 -3.61 15.17
CA PHE A 480 -0.35 -4.60 15.09
C PHE A 480 0.14 -5.84 14.33
N SER A 481 -0.42 -7.00 14.67
CA SER A 481 -0.22 -8.24 13.91
C SER A 481 -1.49 -9.09 13.90
N MET A 482 -1.80 -9.69 12.75
CA MET A 482 -2.91 -10.66 12.59
C MET A 482 -2.52 -12.08 13.06
N TRP A 483 -1.34 -12.22 13.64
CA TRP A 483 -0.80 -13.43 14.26
C TRP A 483 -1.02 -13.39 15.78
N THR A 484 -1.07 -14.57 16.42
CA THR A 484 -0.96 -14.64 17.90
C THR A 484 0.50 -14.43 18.30
N GLU A 485 0.75 -13.97 19.52
CA GLU A 485 2.11 -13.77 20.06
C GLU A 485 2.96 -15.05 19.94
N GLU A 486 2.38 -16.19 20.29
CA GLU A 486 2.98 -17.54 20.17
C GLU A 486 3.44 -17.89 18.75
N SER A 487 2.84 -17.30 17.71
CA SER A 487 3.16 -17.53 16.28
C SER A 487 4.08 -16.47 15.67
N LYS A 488 4.66 -15.61 16.53
CA LYS A 488 5.76 -14.67 16.23
C LYS A 488 7.13 -15.28 16.57
N LEU A 489 7.14 -16.25 17.50
CA LEU A 489 8.29 -17.08 17.90
C LEU A 489 8.48 -18.25 16.91
#